data_AF-A0A535ADX4-F1
#
_entry.id   AF-A0A535ADX4-F1
#
_cell.length_a   1.000
_cell.length_b   1.000
_cell.length_c   1.000
_cell.angle_alpha   90.00
_cell.angle_beta   90.00
_cell.angle_gamma   90.00
#
_symmetry.space_group_name_H-M   'P 1'
#
loop_
_entity.id
_entity.type
_entity.pdbx_description
1 polymer ?
#
loop_
_entity_poly.entity_id
_entity_poly.type
_entity_poly.pdbx_seq_one_letter_code
_entity_poly.pdbx_strand_id
1 'polypeptide(L)'
;MRLRGDTTQVIDLGDRMLLPGFIDAHTHFGNAAAWAMRLGLYDAGEPAEVLEAVARAARRLPEGLGLWITGGDIGAAAAWEADAAGRPRPAPLAIDRKALDSVATENPVLLRRIDGAYVANSLAIARARVPRDTPDVRGGRKERDASGELNGIFHGRAGERLAEAMPPPNLAQQIAGASVALADLARAGITSVHDVARLEEVSQRTFFHTFIERSATDLALFRALQAEGVRITPTVPATAATSHSASWTRRRSPRISRARTRRASIRSCTASAIARTGCSSTGTRPRSTRTLPVTAASASSTRGIRARARSSASGSSASSSTSRPSTS
;
A
#
# COMPACT_ATOMS: atom_id res chain seq x y z
N MET A 1 -2.15 -33.51 -24.89
CA MET A 1 -3.63 -33.56 -24.82
C MET A 1 -4.20 -34.67 -23.92
N ARG A 2 -3.43 -35.68 -23.47
CA ARG A 2 -3.91 -36.87 -22.73
C ARG A 2 -4.58 -36.64 -21.35
N LEU A 3 -4.53 -35.43 -20.79
CA LEU A 3 -5.21 -35.06 -19.52
C LEU A 3 -6.45 -34.18 -19.74
N ARG A 4 -6.83 -33.92 -21.00
CA ARG A 4 -8.03 -33.14 -21.33
C ARG A 4 -9.24 -34.05 -21.25
N GLY A 5 -10.17 -33.74 -20.35
CA GLY A 5 -11.50 -34.35 -20.30
C GLY A 5 -12.58 -33.34 -20.67
N ASP A 6 -13.83 -33.75 -20.60
CA ASP A 6 -14.99 -32.98 -21.10
C ASP A 6 -15.18 -31.64 -20.37
N THR A 7 -14.69 -31.53 -19.13
CA THR A 7 -14.76 -30.28 -18.34
C THR A 7 -13.49 -29.42 -18.43
N THR A 8 -12.49 -29.81 -19.23
CA THR A 8 -11.23 -29.07 -19.34
C THR A 8 -11.42 -27.84 -20.23
N GLN A 9 -11.36 -26.66 -19.63
CA GLN A 9 -11.34 -25.40 -20.37
C GLN A 9 -10.00 -25.23 -21.10
N VAL A 10 -10.05 -25.04 -22.42
CA VAL A 10 -8.89 -24.69 -23.24
C VAL A 10 -8.98 -23.20 -23.57
N ILE A 11 -7.89 -22.48 -23.35
CA ILE A 11 -7.79 -21.05 -23.64
C ILE A 11 -6.69 -20.91 -24.71
N ASP A 12 -7.08 -20.51 -25.92
CA ASP A 12 -6.14 -20.19 -26.98
C ASP A 12 -5.61 -18.76 -26.77
N LEU A 13 -4.29 -18.64 -26.74
CA LEU A 13 -3.62 -17.37 -26.53
C LEU A 13 -3.38 -16.63 -27.85
N GLY A 14 -3.45 -17.30 -29.01
CA GLY A 14 -2.97 -16.76 -30.29
C GLY A 14 -1.51 -16.31 -30.15
N ASP A 15 -1.20 -15.10 -30.65
CA ASP A 15 0.14 -14.52 -30.60
C ASP A 15 0.49 -13.83 -29.26
N ARG A 16 -0.34 -14.00 -28.22
CA ARG A 16 -0.12 -13.36 -26.92
C ARG A 16 0.87 -14.15 -26.06
N MET A 17 1.66 -13.42 -25.28
CA MET A 17 2.57 -13.99 -24.28
C MET A 17 1.86 -14.19 -22.94
N LEU A 18 2.07 -15.35 -22.32
CA LEU A 18 1.70 -15.62 -20.94
C LEU A 18 2.93 -15.50 -20.03
N LEU A 19 2.85 -14.64 -19.02
CA LEU A 19 3.86 -14.49 -17.99
C LEU A 19 3.34 -15.03 -16.65
N PRO A 20 4.23 -15.50 -15.76
CA PRO A 20 3.91 -15.64 -14.34
C PRO A 20 3.45 -14.30 -13.78
N GLY A 21 2.47 -14.33 -12.87
CA GLY A 21 2.11 -13.13 -12.12
C GLY A 21 3.26 -12.65 -11.25
N PHE A 22 3.39 -11.34 -11.09
CA PHE A 22 4.44 -10.76 -10.26
C PHE A 22 4.17 -11.04 -8.78
N ILE A 23 5.26 -11.15 -8.02
CA ILE A 23 5.26 -11.32 -6.57
C ILE A 23 6.00 -10.11 -5.98
N ASP A 24 5.28 -9.28 -5.24
CA ASP A 24 5.91 -8.22 -4.45
C ASP A 24 6.45 -8.81 -3.15
N ALA A 25 7.76 -8.77 -2.96
CA ALA A 25 8.43 -9.47 -1.87
C ALA A 25 8.52 -8.66 -0.56
N HIS A 26 8.12 -7.38 -0.57
CA HIS A 26 8.14 -6.54 0.62
C HIS A 26 7.14 -5.38 0.50
N THR A 27 6.03 -5.47 1.23
CA THR A 27 4.98 -4.46 1.22
C THR A 27 4.52 -4.06 2.62
N HIS A 28 3.84 -2.93 2.67
CA HIS A 28 3.00 -2.52 3.79
C HIS A 28 1.55 -2.50 3.32
N PHE A 29 0.95 -3.68 3.17
CA PHE A 29 -0.37 -3.86 2.61
C PHE A 29 -1.46 -3.16 3.42
N GLY A 30 -1.38 -3.13 4.75
CA GLY A 30 -2.29 -2.35 5.59
C GLY A 30 -2.23 -0.85 5.28
N ASN A 31 -1.04 -0.32 5.00
CA ASN A 31 -0.88 1.07 4.56
C ASN A 31 -1.47 1.26 3.16
N ALA A 32 -1.24 0.33 2.23
CA ALA A 32 -1.83 0.38 0.89
C ALA A 32 -3.37 0.36 0.94
N ALA A 33 -3.96 -0.45 1.82
CA ALA A 33 -5.40 -0.48 2.08
C ALA A 33 -5.92 0.87 2.61
N ALA A 34 -5.18 1.50 3.55
CA ALA A 34 -5.52 2.82 4.07
C ALA A 34 -5.36 3.93 3.02
N TRP A 35 -4.37 3.82 2.14
CA TRP A 35 -4.08 4.79 1.08
C TRP A 35 -4.94 4.63 -0.17
N ALA A 36 -5.66 3.51 -0.32
CA ALA A 36 -6.57 3.31 -1.45
C ALA A 36 -7.61 4.44 -1.59
N MET A 37 -7.87 5.17 -0.50
CA MET A 37 -8.81 6.29 -0.43
C MET A 37 -8.11 7.66 -0.41
N ARG A 38 -6.78 7.68 -0.55
CA ARG A 38 -5.97 8.89 -0.59
C ARG A 38 -5.59 9.22 -2.03
N LEU A 39 -6.12 10.33 -2.52
CA LEU A 39 -5.88 10.84 -3.85
C LEU A 39 -4.50 11.50 -3.94
N GLY A 40 -3.73 11.12 -4.95
CA GLY A 40 -2.60 11.90 -5.43
C GLY A 40 -3.12 13.03 -6.32
N LEU A 41 -2.99 14.28 -5.87
CA LEU A 41 -3.51 15.46 -6.56
C LEU A 41 -2.39 16.45 -6.92
N TYR A 42 -1.13 15.99 -6.86
CA TYR A 42 0.06 16.80 -7.09
C TYR A 42 0.04 17.53 -8.44
N ASP A 43 -0.39 16.83 -9.49
CA ASP A 43 -0.45 17.34 -10.85
C ASP A 43 -1.82 17.98 -11.21
N ALA A 44 -2.79 17.95 -10.29
CA ALA A 44 -4.14 18.45 -10.55
C ALA A 44 -4.18 19.98 -10.42
N GLY A 45 -4.00 20.68 -11.53
CA GLY A 45 -3.96 22.15 -11.60
C GLY A 45 -5.34 22.80 -11.75
N GLU A 46 -6.33 22.04 -12.23
CA GLU A 46 -7.66 22.57 -12.54
C GLU A 46 -8.77 21.96 -11.66
N PRO A 47 -9.85 22.72 -11.33
CA PRO A 47 -10.96 22.20 -10.54
C PRO A 47 -11.57 20.91 -11.10
N ALA A 48 -11.71 20.83 -12.42
CA ALA A 48 -12.29 19.67 -13.09
C ALA A 48 -11.47 18.38 -12.86
N GLU A 49 -10.15 18.47 -12.84
CA GLU A 49 -9.25 17.32 -12.64
C GLU A 49 -9.39 16.74 -11.23
N VAL A 50 -9.47 17.64 -10.23
CA VAL A 50 -9.70 17.25 -8.84
C VAL A 50 -11.08 16.62 -8.66
N LEU A 51 -12.12 17.25 -9.20
CA LEU A 51 -13.49 16.72 -9.13
C LEU A 51 -13.62 15.37 -9.82
N GLU A 52 -12.96 15.17 -10.95
CA GLU A 52 -12.93 13.88 -11.63
C GLU A 52 -12.19 12.82 -10.81
N ALA A 53 -11.07 13.17 -10.17
CA ALA A 53 -10.35 12.27 -9.27
C ALA A 53 -11.20 11.85 -8.07
N VAL A 54 -11.91 12.80 -7.45
CA VAL A 54 -12.85 12.53 -6.35
C VAL A 54 -14.00 11.64 -6.84
N ALA A 55 -14.62 11.95 -7.98
CA ALA A 55 -15.71 11.15 -8.55
C ALA A 55 -15.26 9.71 -8.87
N ARG A 56 -14.05 9.54 -9.42
CA ARG A 56 -13.46 8.22 -9.67
C ARG A 56 -13.23 7.43 -8.38
N ALA A 57 -12.76 8.08 -7.32
CA ALA A 57 -12.61 7.43 -6.02
C ALA A 57 -13.97 7.05 -5.43
N ALA A 58 -14.94 7.96 -5.40
CA ALA A 58 -16.28 7.69 -4.87
C ALA A 58 -16.93 6.45 -5.53
N ARG A 59 -16.85 6.34 -6.87
CA ARG A 59 -17.39 5.17 -7.61
C ARG A 59 -16.73 3.83 -7.30
N ARG A 60 -15.53 3.83 -6.72
CA ARG A 60 -14.79 2.60 -6.36
C ARG A 60 -15.05 2.15 -4.94
N LEU A 61 -15.66 3.00 -4.11
CA LEU A 61 -15.91 2.72 -2.71
C LEU A 61 -17.27 2.05 -2.54
N PRO A 62 -17.40 1.08 -1.62
CA PRO A 62 -18.70 0.55 -1.26
C PRO A 62 -19.57 1.64 -0.64
N GLU A 63 -20.83 1.67 -1.07
CA GLU A 63 -21.87 2.56 -0.55
C GLU A 63 -22.14 2.27 0.95
N GLY A 64 -22.64 3.28 1.67
CA GLY A 64 -23.06 3.14 3.07
C GLY A 64 -21.96 2.99 4.13
N LEU A 65 -20.70 2.74 3.76
CA LEU A 65 -19.57 2.65 4.71
C LEU A 65 -19.04 4.02 5.15
N GLY A 66 -19.44 5.10 4.46
CA GLY A 66 -19.02 6.45 4.77
C GLY A 66 -17.50 6.62 4.77
N LEU A 67 -16.81 5.94 3.87
CA LEU A 67 -15.35 6.02 3.74
C LEU A 67 -14.90 7.43 3.37
N TRP A 68 -13.91 7.93 4.08
CA TRP A 68 -13.34 9.25 3.83
C TRP A 68 -12.45 9.21 2.59
N ILE A 69 -12.77 10.07 1.62
CA ILE A 69 -11.88 10.37 0.50
C ILE A 69 -10.96 11.49 0.96
N THR A 70 -9.68 11.20 1.03
CA THR A 70 -8.65 12.15 1.43
C THR A 70 -7.70 12.42 0.28
N GLY A 71 -6.89 13.45 0.38
CA GLY A 71 -5.92 13.79 -0.65
C GLY A 71 -5.14 15.02 -0.24
N GLY A 72 -4.03 15.25 -0.91
CA GLY A 72 -3.18 16.37 -0.54
C GLY A 72 -2.34 16.89 -1.68
N ASP A 73 -1.75 18.06 -1.40
CA ASP A 73 -0.78 18.75 -2.23
C ASP A 73 -1.36 19.07 -3.61
N ILE A 74 -2.65 19.46 -3.63
CA ILE A 74 -3.37 19.79 -4.87
C ILE A 74 -2.62 20.86 -5.65
N GLY A 75 -2.36 20.60 -6.92
CA GLY A 75 -1.75 21.55 -7.84
C GLY A 75 -0.34 21.96 -7.45
N ALA A 76 0.37 21.14 -6.67
CA ALA A 76 1.74 21.43 -6.27
C ALA A 76 2.73 21.46 -7.45
N ALA A 77 2.44 20.73 -8.53
CA ALA A 77 3.15 20.83 -9.82
C ALA A 77 2.69 22.02 -10.68
N ALA A 78 1.55 22.64 -10.36
CA ALA A 78 0.96 23.70 -11.17
C ALA A 78 1.71 25.03 -11.03
N ALA A 79 1.48 25.94 -11.97
CA ALA A 79 2.11 27.24 -11.99
C ALA A 79 1.75 28.06 -10.73
N TRP A 80 2.77 28.68 -10.15
CA TRP A 80 2.61 29.63 -9.06
C TRP A 80 2.43 31.03 -9.65
N GLU A 81 1.45 31.77 -9.16
CA GLU A 81 1.20 33.17 -9.52
C GLU A 81 1.86 34.10 -8.50
N ALA A 82 2.03 35.38 -8.83
CA ALA A 82 2.41 36.38 -7.85
C ALA A 82 1.17 36.87 -7.06
N ASP A 83 1.31 37.05 -5.75
CA ASP A 83 0.35 37.80 -4.95
C ASP A 83 0.52 39.32 -5.17
N ALA A 84 -0.32 40.12 -4.51
CA ALA A 84 -0.27 41.59 -4.65
C ALA A 84 1.06 42.22 -4.22
N ALA A 85 1.88 41.50 -3.44
CA ALA A 85 3.21 41.90 -3.01
C ALA A 85 4.33 41.26 -3.85
N GLY A 86 4.01 40.60 -4.96
CA GLY A 86 4.98 39.95 -5.84
C GLY A 86 5.50 38.60 -5.33
N ARG A 87 4.93 38.04 -4.25
CA ARG A 87 5.37 36.77 -3.68
C ARG A 87 4.69 35.60 -4.39
N PRO A 88 5.39 34.49 -4.65
CA PRO A 88 4.79 33.33 -5.28
C PRO A 88 3.69 32.75 -4.38
N ARG A 89 2.51 32.51 -4.95
CA ARG A 89 1.38 31.81 -4.35
C ARG A 89 0.83 30.79 -5.34
N PRO A 90 0.21 29.70 -4.89
CA PRO A 90 -0.54 28.83 -5.78
C PRO A 90 -1.63 29.62 -6.52
N ALA A 91 -1.87 29.27 -7.78
CA ALA A 91 -3.02 29.80 -8.51
C ALA A 91 -4.32 29.50 -7.74
N PRO A 92 -5.34 30.37 -7.77
CA PRO A 92 -6.60 30.13 -7.08
C PRO A 92 -7.25 28.89 -7.67
N LEU A 93 -7.55 27.90 -6.83
CA LEU A 93 -8.27 26.71 -7.23
C LEU A 93 -9.72 26.83 -6.75
N ALA A 94 -10.64 27.11 -7.68
CA ALA A 94 -12.06 27.31 -7.39
C ALA A 94 -12.78 25.98 -7.12
N ILE A 95 -12.44 25.33 -6.01
CA ILE A 95 -13.14 24.15 -5.50
C ILE A 95 -13.70 24.49 -4.13
N ASP A 96 -15.01 24.36 -3.99
CA ASP A 96 -15.73 24.60 -2.76
C ASP A 96 -16.51 23.35 -2.30
N ARG A 97 -17.22 23.49 -1.19
CA ARG A 97 -18.08 22.48 -0.60
C ARG A 97 -19.10 21.93 -1.60
N LYS A 98 -19.76 22.81 -2.35
CA LYS A 98 -20.86 22.44 -3.26
C LYS A 98 -20.32 21.66 -4.46
N ALA A 99 -19.17 22.04 -4.99
CA ALA A 99 -18.48 21.31 -6.04
C ALA A 99 -18.16 19.87 -5.57
N LEU A 100 -17.62 19.70 -4.36
CA LEU A 100 -17.34 18.37 -3.81
C LEU A 100 -18.62 17.56 -3.52
N ASP A 101 -19.67 18.21 -3.01
CA ASP A 101 -20.97 17.55 -2.76
C ASP A 101 -21.57 16.98 -4.06
N SER A 102 -21.34 17.63 -5.20
CA SER A 102 -21.86 17.18 -6.51
C SER A 102 -21.23 15.88 -7.03
N VAL A 103 -20.02 15.54 -6.58
CA VAL A 103 -19.26 14.37 -7.04
C VAL A 103 -19.11 13.28 -5.99
N ALA A 104 -19.40 13.59 -4.72
CA ALA A 104 -19.30 12.66 -3.60
C ALA A 104 -20.39 12.95 -2.56
N THR A 105 -21.54 12.30 -2.73
CA THR A 105 -22.74 12.48 -1.88
C THR A 105 -22.71 11.61 -0.62
N GLU A 106 -22.11 10.43 -0.68
CA GLU A 106 -22.10 9.45 0.43
C GLU A 106 -20.77 9.37 1.20
N ASN A 107 -19.73 9.99 0.65
CA ASN A 107 -18.37 9.95 1.18
C ASN A 107 -17.97 11.33 1.72
N PRO A 108 -17.49 11.44 2.96
CA PRO A 108 -16.79 12.63 3.41
C PRO A 108 -15.57 12.86 2.54
N VAL A 109 -15.38 14.10 2.09
CA VAL A 109 -14.20 14.50 1.33
C VAL A 109 -13.44 15.54 2.13
N LEU A 110 -12.15 15.32 2.34
CA LEU A 110 -11.23 16.28 2.95
C LEU A 110 -9.91 16.29 2.18
N LEU A 111 -9.66 17.36 1.42
CA LEU A 111 -8.47 17.51 0.60
C LEU A 111 -7.59 18.65 1.12
N ARG A 112 -6.27 18.50 1.06
CA ARG A 112 -5.31 19.54 1.44
C ARG A 112 -4.70 20.20 0.20
N ARG A 113 -4.81 21.52 0.10
CA ARG A 113 -4.15 22.33 -0.91
C ARG A 113 -2.68 22.55 -0.57
N ILE A 114 -1.87 22.89 -1.56
CA ILE A 114 -0.43 23.13 -1.39
C ILE A 114 -0.11 24.37 -0.53
N ASP A 115 -1.02 25.35 -0.43
CA ASP A 115 -0.91 26.50 0.49
C ASP A 115 -1.25 26.14 1.95
N GLY A 116 -1.56 24.88 2.24
CA GLY A 116 -1.94 24.41 3.58
C GLY A 116 -3.40 24.64 3.94
N ALA A 117 -4.22 25.21 3.03
CA ALA A 117 -5.66 25.23 3.20
C ALA A 117 -6.27 23.83 2.98
N TYR A 118 -7.45 23.61 3.54
CA TYR A 118 -8.23 22.40 3.38
C TYR A 118 -9.54 22.71 2.67
N VAL A 119 -10.00 21.78 1.84
CA VAL A 119 -11.31 21.84 1.19
C VAL A 119 -12.11 20.61 1.60
N ALA A 120 -13.32 20.84 2.14
CA ALA A 120 -14.19 19.80 2.68
C ALA A 120 -15.61 19.89 2.14
N ASN A 121 -16.24 18.74 1.89
CA ASN A 121 -17.66 18.66 1.52
C ASN A 121 -18.57 18.76 2.75
N SER A 122 -19.89 18.84 2.52
CA SER A 122 -20.88 18.98 3.60
C SER A 122 -20.83 17.82 4.59
N LEU A 123 -20.62 16.60 4.08
CA LEU A 123 -20.58 15.41 4.92
C LEU A 123 -19.35 15.36 5.83
N ALA A 124 -18.18 15.79 5.35
CA ALA A 124 -16.98 15.92 6.17
C ALA A 124 -17.14 16.96 7.28
N ILE A 125 -17.72 18.13 6.97
CA ILE A 125 -17.99 19.19 7.95
C ILE A 125 -18.98 18.69 9.03
N ALA A 126 -20.05 18.01 8.61
CA ALA A 126 -21.04 17.45 9.51
C ALA A 126 -20.41 16.39 10.45
N ARG A 127 -19.57 15.49 9.92
CA ARG A 127 -18.90 14.45 10.72
C ARG A 127 -17.83 15.00 11.64
N ALA A 128 -17.16 16.08 11.27
CA ALA A 128 -16.26 16.80 12.16
C ALA A 128 -16.98 17.61 13.24
N ARG A 129 -18.32 17.64 13.22
CA ARG A 129 -19.17 18.35 14.21
C ARG A 129 -18.75 19.81 14.35
N VAL A 130 -18.62 20.50 13.24
CA VAL A 130 -18.33 21.95 13.21
C VAL A 130 -19.63 22.72 12.98
N PRO A 131 -20.28 23.28 14.02
CA PRO A 131 -21.44 24.14 13.85
C PRO A 131 -21.16 25.33 12.92
N ARG A 132 -22.20 25.79 12.22
CA ARG A 132 -22.16 26.99 11.38
C ARG A 132 -21.57 28.20 12.10
N ASP A 133 -21.98 28.41 13.35
CA ASP A 133 -21.63 29.60 14.13
C ASP A 133 -20.34 29.41 14.96
N THR A 134 -19.58 28.35 14.69
CA THR A 134 -18.31 28.11 15.38
C THR A 134 -17.35 29.28 15.12
N PRO A 135 -16.87 30.00 16.16
CA PRO A 135 -15.88 31.05 15.99
C PRO A 135 -14.58 30.54 15.37
N ASP A 136 -13.82 31.43 14.74
CA ASP A 136 -12.48 31.08 14.27
C ASP A 136 -11.55 30.74 15.44
N VAL A 137 -10.74 29.72 15.25
CA VAL A 137 -9.74 29.29 16.23
C VAL A 137 -8.47 30.11 16.03
N ARG A 138 -7.70 30.36 17.09
CA ARG A 138 -6.40 31.02 16.94
C ARG A 138 -5.53 30.26 15.92
N GLY A 139 -5.03 30.98 14.92
CA GLY A 139 -4.21 30.40 13.84
C GLY A 139 -5.01 29.67 12.76
N GLY A 140 -6.33 29.82 12.70
CA GLY A 140 -7.16 29.25 11.64
C GLY A 140 -8.35 30.13 11.27
N ARG A 141 -8.83 29.98 10.04
CA ARG A 141 -9.97 30.74 9.50
C ARG A 141 -10.89 29.81 8.73
N LYS A 142 -12.19 30.03 8.84
CA LYS A 142 -13.21 29.34 8.04
C LYS A 142 -13.79 30.31 7.04
N GLU A 143 -13.76 29.96 5.76
CA GLU A 143 -14.40 30.77 4.74
C GLU A 143 -15.91 30.50 4.65
N ARG A 144 -16.63 31.51 4.19
CA ARG A 144 -18.08 31.49 4.07
C ARG A 144 -18.49 32.00 2.69
N ASP A 145 -19.60 31.49 2.19
CA ASP A 145 -20.22 32.01 0.97
C ASP A 145 -21.03 33.28 1.25
N ALA A 146 -21.63 33.87 0.22
CA ALA A 146 -22.42 35.09 0.32
C ALA A 146 -23.64 34.98 1.25
N SER A 147 -24.09 33.75 1.56
CA SER A 147 -25.18 33.50 2.51
C SER A 147 -24.72 33.32 3.96
N GLY A 148 -23.40 33.37 4.19
CA GLY A 148 -22.80 33.16 5.52
C GLY A 148 -22.58 31.69 5.88
N GLU A 149 -22.92 30.76 4.99
CA GLU A 149 -22.66 29.32 5.17
C GLU A 149 -21.19 29.00 4.97
N LEU A 150 -20.69 27.97 5.66
CA LEU A 150 -19.33 27.47 5.41
C LEU A 150 -19.20 27.02 3.94
N ASN A 151 -18.28 27.63 3.20
CA ASN A 151 -18.06 27.30 1.78
C ASN A 151 -17.17 26.07 1.60
N GLY A 152 -16.69 25.45 2.69
CA GLY A 152 -15.83 24.27 2.65
C GLY A 152 -14.34 24.56 2.69
N ILE A 153 -13.89 25.81 2.69
CA ILE A 153 -12.47 26.17 2.73
C ILE A 153 -12.05 26.53 4.16
N PHE A 154 -11.01 25.85 4.65
CA PHE A 154 -10.51 25.97 6.02
C PHE A 154 -9.01 26.22 6.02
N HIS A 155 -8.56 27.31 6.64
CA HIS A 155 -7.16 27.69 6.70
C HIS A 155 -6.52 27.31 8.03
N GLY A 156 -5.26 26.88 7.97
CA GLY A 156 -4.42 26.61 9.14
C GLY A 156 -5.11 25.72 10.17
N ARG A 157 -5.16 26.16 11.43
CA ARG A 157 -5.68 25.38 12.56
C ARG A 157 -7.14 24.94 12.38
N ALA A 158 -7.93 25.65 11.56
CA ALA A 158 -9.31 25.25 11.30
C ALA A 158 -9.38 23.97 10.46
N GLY A 159 -8.53 23.85 9.43
CA GLY A 159 -8.45 22.66 8.59
C GLY A 159 -7.77 21.47 9.30
N GLU A 160 -6.77 21.76 10.14
CA GLU A 160 -6.14 20.73 10.99
C GLU A 160 -7.16 20.07 11.92
N ARG A 161 -8.08 20.83 12.53
CA ARG A 161 -9.13 20.27 13.38
C ARG A 161 -10.11 19.37 12.64
N LEU A 162 -10.38 19.64 11.36
CA LEU A 162 -11.16 18.73 10.51
C LEU A 162 -10.43 17.40 10.30
N ALA A 163 -9.12 17.46 10.04
CA ALA A 163 -8.29 16.26 9.89
C ALA A 163 -8.19 15.46 11.21
N GLU A 164 -8.05 16.14 12.34
CA GLU A 164 -8.04 15.53 13.68
C GLU A 164 -9.38 14.88 14.06
N ALA A 165 -10.50 15.43 13.57
CA ALA A 165 -11.84 14.90 13.84
C ALA A 165 -12.17 13.66 13.00
N MET A 166 -11.35 13.32 11.99
CA MET A 166 -11.54 12.11 11.19
C MET A 166 -11.29 10.87 12.07
N PRO A 167 -12.31 9.99 12.26
CA PRO A 167 -12.13 8.79 13.04
C PRO A 167 -11.19 7.81 12.33
N PRO A 168 -10.43 6.97 13.06
CA PRO A 168 -9.70 5.88 12.45
C PRO A 168 -10.67 4.91 11.76
N PRO A 169 -10.28 4.28 10.63
CA PRO A 169 -11.15 3.37 9.92
C PRO A 169 -11.44 2.13 10.75
N ASN A 170 -12.73 1.75 10.83
CA ASN A 170 -13.12 0.48 11.43
C ASN A 170 -12.76 -0.71 10.52
N LEU A 171 -12.91 -1.95 11.01
CA LEU A 171 -12.52 -3.15 10.26
C LEU A 171 -13.23 -3.27 8.90
N ALA A 172 -14.53 -2.98 8.81
CA ALA A 172 -15.27 -3.03 7.54
C ALA A 172 -14.70 -2.03 6.52
N GLN A 173 -14.34 -0.84 7.00
CA GLN A 173 -13.70 0.19 6.19
C GLN A 173 -12.29 -0.22 5.73
N GLN A 174 -11.53 -0.88 6.60
CA GLN A 174 -10.21 -1.42 6.23
C GLN A 174 -10.31 -2.53 5.18
N ILE A 175 -11.29 -3.43 5.29
CA ILE A 175 -11.56 -4.49 4.30
C ILE A 175 -11.92 -3.89 2.94
N ALA A 176 -12.76 -2.86 2.93
CA ALA A 176 -13.11 -2.14 1.71
C ALA A 176 -11.86 -1.51 1.05
N GLY A 177 -11.03 -0.80 1.82
CA GLY A 177 -9.76 -0.26 1.33
C GLY A 177 -8.80 -1.35 0.82
N ALA A 178 -8.71 -2.48 1.52
CA ALA A 178 -7.91 -3.63 1.11
C ALA A 178 -8.41 -4.25 -0.20
N SER A 179 -9.74 -4.32 -0.40
CA SER A 179 -10.33 -4.82 -1.64
C SER A 179 -9.97 -3.94 -2.83
N VAL A 180 -10.00 -2.62 -2.65
CA VAL A 180 -9.55 -1.65 -3.68
C VAL A 180 -8.05 -1.83 -3.97
N ALA A 181 -7.21 -1.94 -2.95
CA ALA A 181 -5.77 -2.15 -3.10
C ALA A 181 -5.45 -3.47 -3.82
N LEU A 182 -6.15 -4.57 -3.51
CA LEU A 182 -5.97 -5.85 -4.19
C LEU A 182 -6.37 -5.79 -5.67
N ALA A 183 -7.43 -5.05 -6.00
CA ALA A 183 -7.82 -4.82 -7.37
C ALA A 183 -6.74 -4.05 -8.15
N ASP A 184 -6.13 -3.03 -7.53
CA ASP A 184 -5.05 -2.24 -8.13
C ASP A 184 -3.79 -3.08 -8.37
N LEU A 185 -3.37 -3.86 -7.37
CA LEU A 185 -2.26 -4.80 -7.50
C LEU A 185 -2.49 -5.81 -8.63
N ALA A 186 -3.69 -6.41 -8.68
CA ALA A 186 -4.05 -7.36 -9.74
C ALA A 186 -4.03 -6.72 -11.13
N ARG A 187 -4.48 -5.45 -11.25
CA ARG A 187 -4.44 -4.69 -12.51
C ARG A 187 -3.01 -4.42 -12.98
N ALA A 188 -2.07 -4.28 -12.04
CA ALA A 188 -0.64 -4.16 -12.32
C ALA A 188 0.06 -5.51 -12.56
N GLY A 189 -0.66 -6.63 -12.56
CA GLY A 189 -0.10 -7.97 -12.74
C GLY A 189 0.54 -8.57 -11.47
N ILE A 190 0.42 -7.90 -10.32
CA ILE A 190 0.87 -8.40 -9.03
C ILE A 190 -0.20 -9.37 -8.50
N THR A 191 0.19 -10.64 -8.38
CA THR A 191 -0.71 -11.72 -7.97
C THR A 191 -0.46 -12.19 -6.56
N SER A 192 0.70 -11.83 -5.98
CA SER A 192 1.04 -12.13 -4.60
C SER A 192 1.84 -10.99 -3.98
N VAL A 193 1.63 -10.75 -2.69
CA VAL A 193 2.42 -9.78 -1.91
C VAL A 193 2.92 -10.40 -0.60
N HIS A 194 4.08 -9.95 -0.15
CA HIS A 194 4.63 -10.26 1.17
C HIS A 194 4.54 -9.01 2.04
N ASP A 195 3.57 -9.01 2.95
CA ASP A 195 3.39 -7.91 3.90
C ASP A 195 4.31 -8.08 5.10
N VAL A 196 4.95 -6.97 5.50
CA VAL A 196 5.60 -6.87 6.80
C VAL A 196 4.55 -6.45 7.81
N ALA A 197 4.04 -7.43 8.56
CA ALA A 197 2.94 -7.22 9.48
C ALA A 197 3.45 -6.71 10.83
N ARG A 198 2.66 -5.85 11.46
CA ARG A 198 2.92 -5.36 12.81
C ARG A 198 2.42 -6.38 13.84
N LEU A 199 3.24 -6.66 14.85
CA LEU A 199 2.78 -7.32 16.07
C LEU A 199 2.72 -6.27 17.18
N GLU A 200 1.52 -5.97 17.67
CA GLU A 200 1.30 -4.90 18.64
C GLU A 200 2.19 -5.02 19.89
N GLU A 201 2.39 -6.25 20.35
CA GLU A 201 3.23 -6.63 21.50
C GLU A 201 4.72 -6.28 21.33
N VAL A 202 5.20 -6.21 20.09
CA VAL A 202 6.60 -5.92 19.74
C VAL A 202 6.76 -4.45 19.36
N SER A 203 5.77 -3.88 18.65
CA SER A 203 5.88 -2.57 18.01
C SER A 203 5.49 -1.37 18.89
N GLN A 204 4.98 -1.62 20.10
CA GLN A 204 4.84 -0.60 21.16
C GLN A 204 6.11 -0.44 22.02
N ARG A 205 7.13 -1.29 21.81
CA ARG A 205 8.41 -1.15 22.50
C ARG A 205 9.30 -0.17 21.77
N THR A 206 9.61 0.94 22.42
CA THR A 206 10.65 1.85 21.94
C THR A 206 12.00 1.15 22.01
N PHE A 207 12.51 0.74 20.87
CA PHE A 207 13.90 0.29 20.72
C PHE A 207 14.66 1.44 20.05
N PHE A 208 15.59 2.08 20.79
CA PHE A 208 16.24 3.36 20.45
C PHE A 208 15.31 4.58 20.47
N HIS A 209 15.75 5.73 19.92
CA HIS A 209 14.99 6.99 19.80
C HIS A 209 14.11 7.02 18.52
N THR A 210 13.85 5.87 17.91
CA THR A 210 13.06 5.74 16.69
C THR A 210 11.99 4.66 16.86
N PHE A 211 10.76 4.95 16.44
CA PHE A 211 9.71 3.93 16.32
C PHE A 211 10.12 2.92 15.24
N ILE A 212 10.30 1.64 15.60
CA ILE A 212 10.59 0.57 14.63
C ILE A 212 9.33 0.33 13.77
N GLU A 213 9.50 0.49 12.46
CA GLU A 213 8.63 0.11 11.34
C GLU A 213 7.10 0.34 11.49
N ARG A 214 6.58 1.32 10.74
CA ARG A 214 5.16 1.72 10.73
C ARG A 214 4.33 0.95 9.70
N SER A 215 4.32 -0.38 9.79
CA SER A 215 3.24 -1.12 9.13
C SER A 215 1.97 -0.93 9.95
N ALA A 216 0.89 -0.43 9.34
CA ALA A 216 -0.44 -0.36 9.95
C ALA A 216 -1.23 -1.66 9.75
N THR A 217 -0.58 -2.76 9.33
CA THR A 217 -1.27 -4.02 9.10
C THR A 217 -1.69 -4.67 10.43
N ASP A 218 -3.00 -4.67 10.68
CA ASP A 218 -3.66 -5.44 11.73
C ASP A 218 -3.91 -6.88 11.27
N LEU A 219 -3.58 -7.88 12.08
CA LEU A 219 -3.88 -9.28 11.79
C LEU A 219 -5.39 -9.57 11.69
N ALA A 220 -6.24 -8.76 12.33
CA ALA A 220 -7.70 -8.85 12.17
C ALA A 220 -8.14 -8.61 10.72
N LEU A 221 -7.49 -7.67 10.02
CA LEU A 221 -7.73 -7.43 8.59
C LEU A 221 -7.42 -8.68 7.76
N PHE A 222 -6.29 -9.34 8.01
CA PHE A 222 -5.94 -10.58 7.31
C PHE A 222 -6.91 -11.72 7.63
N ARG A 223 -7.30 -11.90 8.89
CA ARG A 223 -8.32 -12.92 9.23
C ARG A 223 -9.64 -12.66 8.50
N ALA A 224 -10.07 -11.40 8.40
CA ALA A 224 -11.28 -11.04 7.68
C ALA A 224 -11.15 -11.30 6.16
N LEU A 225 -10.04 -10.87 5.53
CA LEU A 225 -9.78 -11.13 4.11
C LEU A 225 -9.70 -12.64 3.80
N GLN A 226 -9.16 -13.43 4.73
CA GLN A 226 -9.13 -14.89 4.60
C GLN A 226 -10.55 -15.48 4.62
N ALA A 227 -11.44 -14.97 5.47
CA ALA A 227 -12.85 -15.35 5.48
C ALA A 227 -13.57 -14.98 4.16
N GLU A 228 -13.16 -13.91 3.50
CA GLU A 228 -13.63 -13.56 2.15
C GLU A 228 -13.00 -14.42 1.04
N GLY A 229 -12.07 -15.31 1.36
CA GLY A 229 -11.43 -16.24 0.42
C GLY A 229 -10.12 -15.75 -0.18
N VAL A 230 -9.54 -14.65 0.30
CA VAL A 230 -8.15 -14.28 -0.01
C VAL A 230 -7.21 -15.32 0.59
N ARG A 231 -6.27 -15.85 -0.20
CA ARG A 231 -5.34 -16.86 0.32
C ARG A 231 -4.25 -16.18 1.13
N ILE A 232 -4.23 -16.42 2.43
CA ILE A 232 -3.22 -15.88 3.33
C ILE A 232 -2.37 -17.01 3.89
N THR A 233 -1.04 -16.87 3.82
CA THR A 233 -0.08 -17.81 4.42
C THR A 233 0.81 -17.08 5.41
N PRO A 234 0.55 -17.20 6.73
CA PRO A 234 1.40 -16.58 7.73
C PRO A 234 2.75 -17.30 7.79
N THR A 235 3.83 -16.52 7.82
CA THR A 235 5.20 -17.03 8.03
C THR A 235 5.77 -16.34 9.26
N VAL A 236 5.82 -17.08 10.37
CA VAL A 236 6.54 -16.63 11.58
C VAL A 236 7.98 -17.14 11.45
N PRO A 237 9.01 -16.28 11.53
CA PRO A 237 10.40 -16.75 11.54
C PRO A 237 10.59 -17.77 12.66
N ALA A 238 11.23 -18.89 12.35
CA ALA A 238 11.41 -20.03 13.24
C ALA A 238 12.30 -19.77 14.48
N THR A 239 12.53 -18.53 14.87
CA THR A 239 13.33 -18.16 16.05
C THR A 239 12.48 -17.87 17.30
N ALA A 240 11.15 -17.83 17.20
CA ALA A 240 10.26 -17.69 18.36
C ALA A 240 9.69 -19.03 18.87
N ALA A 241 9.81 -20.11 18.10
CA ALA A 241 9.32 -21.42 18.47
C ALA A 241 10.39 -22.47 18.17
N THR A 242 11.19 -22.82 19.19
CA THR A 242 11.56 -24.21 19.55
C THR A 242 12.67 -24.24 20.61
N SER A 243 12.34 -24.66 21.82
CA SER A 243 12.80 -25.98 22.25
C SER A 243 11.50 -26.80 22.34
N HIS A 244 11.25 -27.77 21.46
CA HIS A 244 11.75 -29.12 21.59
C HIS A 244 11.78 -29.82 20.23
N SER A 245 12.70 -30.76 20.11
CA SER A 245 12.96 -31.64 18.97
C SER A 245 11.70 -32.23 18.31
N ALA A 246 11.59 -32.10 16.98
CA ALA A 246 10.82 -33.04 16.18
C ALA A 246 11.40 -33.16 14.77
N SER A 247 11.52 -34.41 14.35
CA SER A 247 12.15 -34.92 13.13
C SER A 247 11.51 -34.40 11.84
N TRP A 248 12.36 -34.21 10.82
CA TRP A 248 11.94 -33.88 9.47
C TRP A 248 11.17 -35.05 8.83
N THR A 249 9.84 -34.96 8.78
CA THR A 249 9.04 -35.79 7.87
C THR A 249 8.69 -34.98 6.62
N ARG A 250 9.21 -35.45 5.49
CA ARG A 250 8.94 -34.91 4.15
C ARG A 250 7.48 -35.20 3.77
N ARG A 251 6.54 -34.30 4.12
CA ARG A 251 5.16 -34.42 3.64
C ARG A 251 5.08 -34.13 2.14
N ARG A 252 4.81 -35.17 1.35
CA ARG A 252 4.26 -35.05 -0.01
C ARG A 252 2.87 -34.43 0.12
N SER A 253 2.63 -33.29 -0.54
CA SER A 253 1.29 -32.71 -0.66
C SER A 253 0.40 -33.61 -1.54
N PRO A 254 -0.84 -33.94 -1.13
CA PRO A 254 -1.79 -34.55 -2.04
C PRO A 254 -2.39 -33.47 -2.97
N ARG A 255 -2.42 -33.77 -4.26
CA ARG A 255 -3.35 -33.15 -5.22
C ARG A 255 -4.77 -33.57 -4.87
N ILE A 256 -5.72 -32.65 -4.89
CA ILE A 256 -7.10 -32.80 -5.39
C ILE A 256 -7.67 -31.40 -5.69
N SER A 257 -8.65 -31.41 -6.58
CA SER A 257 -9.03 -30.41 -7.57
C SER A 257 -10.32 -29.63 -7.27
N ARG A 258 -10.47 -28.55 -8.05
CA ARG A 258 -11.69 -27.87 -8.56
C ARG A 258 -12.14 -26.55 -7.90
N ALA A 259 -12.48 -25.64 -8.83
CA ALA A 259 -13.33 -24.45 -8.79
C ALA A 259 -12.75 -23.11 -8.25
N ARG A 260 -12.41 -22.25 -9.24
CA ARG A 260 -12.46 -20.78 -9.29
C ARG A 260 -12.22 -20.00 -7.99
N THR A 261 -11.00 -19.50 -7.83
CA THR A 261 -10.77 -18.16 -7.29
C THR A 261 -9.70 -17.46 -8.12
N ARG A 262 -10.08 -16.42 -8.87
CA ARG A 262 -9.15 -15.34 -9.21
C ARG A 262 -8.99 -14.54 -7.93
N ARG A 263 -8.10 -14.96 -7.03
CA ARG A 263 -7.82 -14.20 -5.80
C ARG A 263 -6.32 -14.16 -5.58
N ALA A 264 -5.83 -12.94 -5.33
CA ALA A 264 -4.46 -12.67 -4.94
C ALA A 264 -4.09 -13.43 -3.66
N SER A 265 -2.80 -13.69 -3.46
CA SER A 265 -2.29 -14.29 -2.23
C SER A 265 -1.46 -13.30 -1.43
N ILE A 266 -1.59 -13.34 -0.10
CA ILE A 266 -0.81 -12.51 0.81
C ILE A 266 0.02 -13.44 1.69
N ARG A 267 1.32 -13.20 1.80
CA ARG A 267 2.15 -13.79 2.86
C ARG A 267 2.47 -12.72 3.88
N SER A 268 2.34 -13.04 5.16
CA SER A 268 2.76 -12.13 6.22
C SER A 268 4.08 -12.60 6.82
N CYS A 269 5.05 -11.72 6.92
CA CYS A 269 6.31 -11.95 7.65
C CYS A 269 6.33 -11.03 8.88
N THR A 270 6.63 -11.59 10.04
CA THR A 270 6.83 -10.83 11.28
C THR A 270 8.33 -10.58 11.48
N ALA A 271 8.74 -9.32 11.61
CA ALA A 271 10.13 -9.00 11.94
C ALA A 271 10.39 -9.25 13.44
N SER A 272 11.28 -10.19 13.77
CA SER A 272 11.83 -10.37 15.12
C SER A 272 13.34 -10.26 15.05
N ALA A 273 13.91 -9.19 15.61
CA ALA A 273 15.34 -9.10 15.85
C ALA A 273 15.65 -9.54 17.29
N ILE A 274 16.36 -10.66 17.41
CA ILE A 274 16.96 -11.18 18.65
C ILE A 274 18.45 -10.82 18.63
N ALA A 275 18.95 -10.20 19.69
CA ALA A 275 20.36 -10.30 20.09
C ALA A 275 20.45 -10.34 21.62
N ARG A 276 20.98 -11.44 22.17
CA ARG A 276 21.33 -11.58 23.59
C ARG A 276 22.83 -11.34 23.79
N THR A 277 23.09 -10.49 24.80
CA THR A 277 24.16 -10.53 25.81
C THR A 277 25.63 -10.60 25.40
N GLY A 278 26.34 -9.53 25.74
CA GLY A 278 27.73 -9.56 26.21
C GLY A 278 27.96 -8.35 27.12
N CYS A 279 27.84 -8.56 28.43
CA CYS A 279 28.19 -7.57 29.46
C CYS A 279 29.67 -7.76 29.82
N SER A 280 30.47 -6.70 29.75
CA SER A 280 31.63 -6.52 30.63
C SER A 280 31.99 -5.02 30.71
N SER A 281 32.39 -4.62 31.91
CA SER A 281 32.47 -3.25 32.41
C SER A 281 33.87 -2.64 32.34
N THR A 282 33.92 -1.31 32.50
CA THR A 282 35.01 -0.42 32.98
C THR A 282 36.05 0.13 31.98
N GLY A 283 36.31 1.46 32.09
CA GLY A 283 37.65 2.04 31.91
C GLY A 283 37.87 3.07 30.80
N THR A 284 37.80 4.36 31.16
CA THR A 284 38.59 5.53 30.71
C THR A 284 39.49 5.47 29.44
N ARG A 285 39.33 6.50 28.57
CA ARG A 285 40.29 6.96 27.52
C ARG A 285 41.49 7.73 28.15
N PRO A 286 42.72 7.78 27.56
CA PRO A 286 42.96 8.55 26.31
C PRO A 286 44.15 8.14 25.37
N ARG A 287 44.10 8.71 24.15
CA ARG A 287 45.13 9.12 23.14
C ARG A 287 46.27 8.20 22.60
N SER A 288 46.32 8.21 21.26
CA SER A 288 47.48 8.28 20.34
C SER A 288 47.87 7.04 19.51
N THR A 289 48.45 7.36 18.35
CA THR A 289 48.58 6.67 17.05
C THR A 289 49.60 5.54 16.95
N ARG A 290 49.28 4.45 16.20
CA ARG A 290 50.15 3.79 15.21
C ARG A 290 49.42 2.71 14.39
N THR A 291 49.79 2.59 13.12
CA THR A 291 49.26 1.72 12.06
C THR A 291 49.87 0.31 12.04
N LEU A 292 48.99 -0.70 11.84
CA LEU A 292 49.09 -2.02 11.15
C LEU A 292 50.14 -3.08 11.61
N PRO A 293 49.90 -4.41 11.49
CA PRO A 293 49.02 -5.12 10.54
C PRO A 293 48.00 -6.11 11.17
N VAL A 294 46.93 -6.42 10.42
CA VAL A 294 45.93 -7.45 10.76
C VAL A 294 46.29 -8.75 10.05
N THR A 295 46.54 -9.81 10.82
CA THR A 295 46.58 -11.19 10.36
C THR A 295 45.37 -11.97 10.86
N ALA A 296 44.74 -12.66 9.90
CA ALA A 296 43.97 -13.92 10.00
C ALA A 296 42.56 -13.98 10.66
N ALA A 297 41.65 -14.45 9.81
CA ALA A 297 40.58 -15.45 10.05
C ALA A 297 39.24 -15.02 10.69
N SER A 298 38.18 -14.99 9.88
CA SER A 298 37.17 -16.06 9.91
C SER A 298 36.22 -15.97 8.70
N ALA A 299 35.76 -17.14 8.25
CA ALA A 299 35.11 -17.38 6.98
C ALA A 299 33.63 -16.93 6.95
N SER A 300 33.26 -16.17 5.91
CA SER A 300 31.86 -15.98 5.52
C SER A 300 31.46 -17.08 4.53
N SER A 301 30.58 -18.00 4.95
CA SER A 301 29.99 -18.97 4.03
C SER A 301 28.87 -18.31 3.22
N THR A 302 29.19 -17.95 1.98
CA THR A 302 28.19 -17.71 0.94
C THR A 302 27.71 -19.08 0.45
N ARG A 303 26.45 -19.46 0.68
CA ARG A 303 25.84 -20.60 -0.03
C ARG A 303 24.86 -20.07 -1.08
N GLY A 304 25.40 -19.86 -2.28
CA GLY A 304 24.63 -19.90 -3.50
C GLY A 304 24.18 -21.34 -3.79
N ILE A 305 22.95 -21.50 -4.25
CA ILE A 305 22.46 -22.76 -4.81
C ILE A 305 22.47 -22.58 -6.34
N ARG A 306 23.52 -23.10 -6.99
CA ARG A 306 23.48 -23.48 -8.41
C ARG A 306 23.12 -24.96 -8.48
N ALA A 307 22.04 -25.29 -9.17
CA ALA A 307 21.79 -26.65 -9.64
C ALA A 307 22.05 -26.67 -11.16
N ARG A 308 23.04 -27.45 -11.57
CA ARG A 308 23.31 -27.79 -12.97
C ARG A 308 23.28 -29.31 -13.05
N ALA A 309 22.48 -29.87 -13.95
CA ALA A 309 22.58 -31.26 -14.36
C ALA A 309 22.42 -31.34 -15.89
N ARG A 310 23.53 -31.68 -16.55
CA ARG A 310 23.66 -32.35 -17.87
C ARG A 310 24.15 -33.78 -17.52
N SER A 311 23.99 -34.85 -18.27
CA SER A 311 23.45 -35.21 -19.59
C SER A 311 23.42 -36.75 -19.62
N SER A 312 22.57 -37.36 -20.45
CA SER A 312 22.99 -38.56 -21.20
C SER A 312 22.22 -38.66 -22.50
N ALA A 313 22.95 -39.12 -23.52
CA ALA A 313 22.61 -39.10 -24.93
C ALA A 313 22.14 -40.47 -25.41
N SER A 314 21.32 -40.48 -26.45
CA SER A 314 21.28 -41.46 -27.56
C SER A 314 20.38 -40.83 -28.64
N GLY A 315 20.96 -40.33 -29.74
CA GLY A 315 21.04 -41.03 -31.03
C GLY A 315 19.75 -40.81 -31.85
N SER A 316 19.69 -40.50 -33.15
CA SER A 316 20.64 -40.09 -34.19
C SER A 316 19.82 -40.03 -35.49
N SER A 317 20.00 -38.97 -36.32
CA SER A 317 19.66 -38.86 -37.77
C SER A 317 18.16 -38.94 -38.18
N ALA A 318 17.64 -38.31 -39.24
CA ALA A 318 18.22 -37.71 -40.43
C ALA A 318 17.29 -36.67 -41.11
N SER A 319 17.93 -35.75 -41.84
CA SER A 319 17.62 -35.22 -43.19
C SER A 319 16.33 -34.44 -43.53
N SER A 320 16.55 -33.14 -43.77
CA SER A 320 16.21 -32.33 -44.97
C SER A 320 14.79 -32.33 -45.57
N SER A 321 14.21 -31.14 -45.75
CA SER A 321 14.10 -30.53 -47.09
C SER A 321 13.50 -29.12 -47.05
N THR A 322 14.12 -28.27 -47.85
CA THR A 322 13.73 -26.95 -48.35
C THR A 322 12.37 -26.95 -49.06
N SER A 323 11.56 -25.91 -48.84
CA SER A 323 10.93 -25.10 -49.92
C SER A 323 9.99 -24.00 -49.36
N ARG A 324 10.40 -22.73 -49.56
CA ARG A 324 9.51 -21.66 -50.07
C ARG A 324 9.28 -21.92 -51.57
N PRO A 325 8.33 -21.28 -52.31
CA PRO A 325 7.61 -20.02 -52.08
C PRO A 325 6.07 -20.15 -52.32
N SER A 326 5.22 -19.15 -52.13
CA SER A 326 5.00 -18.05 -53.08
C SER A 326 3.87 -17.13 -52.62
N THR A 327 4.05 -15.87 -53.00
CA THR A 327 3.13 -14.75 -52.99
C THR A 327 2.01 -14.91 -54.02
N SER A 328 0.82 -14.45 -53.66
CA SER A 328 -0.11 -13.69 -54.50
C SER A 328 -0.82 -12.69 -53.61
#